data_AF-A0A321LH34-F1
#
_entry.id   AF-A0A321LH34-F1
#
_cell.length_a   1.000
_cell.length_b   1.000
_cell.length_c   1.000
_cell.angle_alpha   90.00
_cell.angle_beta   90.00
_cell.angle_gamma   90.00
#
_symmetry.space_group_name_H-M   'P 1'
#
loop_
_entity.id
_entity.type
_entity.pdbx_description
1 polymer ?
#
loop_
_entity_poly.entity_id
_entity_poly.type
_entity_poly.pdbx_seq_one_letter_code
_entity_poly.pdbx_strand_id
1 'polypeptide(L)' 'EAGCKTVIGSRLKQSGMFWTVRGANAIIALRCCRLSGRFEDYWEARRA' A
#
# COMPACT_ATOMS: atom_id res chain seq x y z
N GLU A 1 10.45 -16.47 2.07
CA GLU A 1 9.11 -16.08 1.55
C GLU A 1 8.07 -15.63 2.59
N ALA A 2 8.07 -16.11 3.84
CA ALA A 2 7.06 -15.75 4.85
C ALA A 2 6.95 -14.24 5.19
N GLY A 3 8.03 -13.48 5.05
CA GLY A 3 8.05 -12.05 5.37
C GLY A 3 7.14 -11.20 4.47
N CYS A 4 6.97 -11.56 3.20
CA CYS A 4 6.14 -10.81 2.27
C CYS A 4 4.67 -10.82 2.73
N LYS A 5 4.14 -11.97 3.16
CA LYS A 5 2.73 -12.07 3.60
C LYS A 5 2.47 -11.25 4.87
N THR A 6 3.40 -11.27 5.82
CA THR A 6 3.30 -10.46 7.06
C THR A 6 3.37 -8.97 6.76
N VAL A 7 4.36 -8.54 5.97
CA VAL A 7 4.53 -7.12 5.61
C VAL A 7 3.31 -6.59 4.86
N ILE A 8 2.78 -7.35 3.91
CA ILE A 8 1.55 -7.00 3.19
C ILE A 8 0.37 -6.95 4.15
N GLY A 9 0.20 -7.94 5.03
CA GLY A 9 -0.86 -7.97 6.04
C GLY A 9 -0.82 -6.74 6.96
N SER A 10 0.33 -6.45 7.57
CA SER A 10 0.52 -5.28 8.44
C SER A 10 0.28 -3.96 7.71
N ARG A 11 0.66 -3.85 6.43
CA ARG A 11 0.49 -2.63 5.64
C ARG A 11 -0.91 -2.48 5.07
N LEU A 12 -1.69 -3.55 4.87
CA LEU A 12 -2.93 -3.52 4.10
C LEU A 12 -4.20 -3.84 4.89
N LYS A 13 -4.13 -4.70 5.91
CA LYS A 13 -5.32 -5.29 6.54
C LYS A 13 -5.46 -4.82 7.98
N GLN A 14 -6.64 -4.33 8.33
CA GLN A 14 -7.12 -4.14 9.71
C GLN A 14 -8.48 -4.84 9.87
N SER A 15 -8.94 -4.98 11.11
CA SER A 15 -10.27 -5.55 11.38
C SER A 15 -11.37 -4.78 10.64
N GLY A 16 -12.36 -5.50 10.10
CA GLY A 16 -13.50 -4.90 9.39
C GLY A 16 -13.21 -4.34 7.99
N MET A 17 -11.96 -4.37 7.50
CA MET A 17 -11.66 -3.88 6.15
C MET A 17 -12.07 -4.86 5.06
N PHE A 18 -12.93 -4.40 4.15
CA PHE A 18 -13.20 -5.04 2.86
C PHE A 18 -12.64 -4.15 1.76
N TRP A 19 -11.80 -4.74 0.89
CA TRP A 19 -11.12 -4.02 -0.17
C TRP A 19 -11.53 -4.54 -1.53
N THR A 20 -11.73 -3.64 -2.48
CA THR A 20 -11.61 -3.99 -3.90
C THR A 20 -10.13 -4.16 -4.25
N VAL A 21 -9.80 -4.94 -5.28
CA VAL A 21 -8.40 -5.12 -5.72
C VAL A 21 -7.75 -3.76 -6.05
N ARG A 22 -8.46 -2.87 -6.75
CA ARG A 22 -8.00 -1.50 -7.03
C ARG A 22 -7.72 -0.71 -5.75
N GLY A 23 -8.63 -0.76 -4.77
CA GLY A 23 -8.47 -0.04 -3.49
C GLY A 23 -7.28 -0.57 -2.69
N ALA A 24 -7.13 -1.90 -2.62
CA ALA A 24 -6.01 -2.54 -1.95
C ALA A 24 -4.65 -2.14 -2.56
N ASN A 25 -4.55 -2.16 -3.89
CA ASN A 25 -3.34 -1.77 -4.61
C ASN A 25 -2.97 -0.30 -4.39
N ALA A 26 -3.95 0.62 -4.35
CA ALA A 26 -3.69 2.03 -4.08
C ALA A 26 -3.16 2.24 -2.65
N ILE A 27 -3.79 1.62 -1.65
CA ILE A 27 -3.40 1.78 -0.24
C ILE A 27 -2.03 1.17 0.05
N ILE A 28 -1.72 0.01 -0.52
CA ILE A 28 -0.44 -0.63 -0.27
C ILE A 28 0.72 0.15 -0.90
N ALA A 29 0.54 0.66 -2.11
CA ALA A 29 1.51 1.51 -2.79
C ALA A 29 1.74 2.82 -2.00
N LEU A 30 0.66 3.50 -1.62
CA LEU A 30 0.72 4.73 -0.81
C LEU A 30 1.51 4.53 0.49
N ARG A 31 1.20 3.47 1.25
CA ARG A 31 1.86 3.20 2.54
C ARG A 31 3.31 2.77 2.36
N CYS A 32 3.62 2.02 1.32
CA CYS A 32 4.99 1.63 1.01
C CYS A 32 5.85 2.85 0.65
N CYS A 33 5.35 3.73 -0.22
CA CYS A 33 6.01 4.97 -0.59
C CYS A 33 6.24 5.88 0.63
N ARG A 34 5.26 6.01 1.53
CA ARG A 34 5.41 6.77 2.77
C ARG A 34 6.51 6.22 3.68
N LEU A 35 6.56 4.90 3.89
CA LEU A 35 7.57 4.25 4.74
C LEU A 35 8.97 4.27 4.12
N SER A 36 9.07 4.31 2.79
CA SER A 36 10.33 4.39 2.05
C SER A 36 10.79 5.83 1.77
N GLY A 37 10.08 6.84 2.26
CA GLY A 37 10.42 8.26 2.02
C GLY A 37 10.17 8.75 0.60
N ARG A 38 9.40 8.01 -0.21
CA ARG A 38 9.10 8.28 -1.63
C ARG A 38 7.64 8.71 -1.83
N PHE A 39 7.10 9.47 -0.89
CA PHE A 39 5.68 9.83 -0.91
C PHE A 39 5.30 10.69 -2.13
N GLU A 40 6.17 11.63 -2.50
CA GLU A 40 5.93 12.52 -3.65
C GLU A 40 5.90 11.76 -4.98
N ASP A 41 6.79 10.78 -5.15
CA ASP A 41 6.86 9.91 -6.35
C ASP A 41 5.53 9.17 -6.61
N TYR A 42 4.84 8.75 -5.54
CA TYR A 42 3.52 8.11 -5.66
C TYR A 42 2.46 9.04 -6.28
N TRP A 43 2.50 10.34 -5.95
CA TRP A 43 1.54 11.31 -6.46
C TRP A 43 1.87 11.75 -7.88
N GLU A 44 3.15 11.93 -8.19
CA GLU A 44 3.60 12.28 -9.55
C GLU A 44 3.18 11.21 -10.56
N ALA A 45 3.33 9.93 -10.23
CA ALA A 45 2.87 8.82 -11.09
C ALA A 45 1.34 8.75 -11.30
N ARG A 46 0.56 9.53 -10.53
CA ARG A 46 -0.91 9.54 -10.57
C ARG A 46 -1.50 10.85 -11.07
N ARG A 47 -0.67 11.87 -11.31
CA ARG A 47 -1.04 13.15 -11.94
C ARG A 47 -0.90 13.14 -13.47
N ALA A 48 -0.18 12.17 -14.04
CA ALA A 48 -0.11 11.91 -15.48
C ALA A 48 -1.37 11.22 -15.99
#